data_AF-A0A359AXY9-F1
#
_entry.id   AF-A0A359AXY9-F1
#
_cell.length_a   1.000
_cell.length_b   1.000
_cell.length_c   1.000
_cell.angle_alpha   90.00
_cell.angle_beta   90.00
_cell.angle_gamma   90.00
#
_symmetry.space_group_name_H-M   'P 1'
#
loop_
_entity.id
_entity.type
_entity.pdbx_description
1 polymer ?
#
loop_
_entity_poly.entity_id
_entity_poly.type
_entity_poly.pdbx_seq_one_letter_code
_entity_poly.pdbx_strand_id
1 'polypeptide(L)'
;MIFRTSELEKKINLEIENILSNDQPANLYDPIKYILSLGGKRVRPVMTLLGKNLFSETVDDAIDAALGIELFHNFSLLHDDLMDRSEKRRGQCTVHRKWNDNTAILSGDAMLIEAYKYIAEVPADLLPQILHLFSTVAGEVCKGQQYD
;
A
#
# COMPACT_ATOMS: atom_id res chain seq x y z
N MET A 1 -25.80 0.69 6.65
CA MET A 1 -25.48 2.14 6.51
C MET A 1 -24.53 2.35 5.33
N ILE A 2 -24.70 3.39 4.50
CA ILE A 2 -23.77 3.68 3.38
C ILE A 2 -22.73 4.70 3.86
N PHE A 3 -21.46 4.33 3.81
CA PHE A 3 -20.34 5.22 4.15
C PHE A 3 -20.09 6.24 3.04
N ARG A 4 -19.72 7.47 3.44
CA ARG A 4 -19.18 8.47 2.52
C ARG A 4 -17.71 8.18 2.24
N THR A 5 -17.25 8.53 1.04
CA THR A 5 -15.83 8.41 0.67
C THR A 5 -14.90 9.09 1.66
N SER A 6 -15.28 10.27 2.16
CA SER A 6 -14.49 11.02 3.16
C SER A 6 -14.39 10.33 4.52
N GLU A 7 -15.39 9.53 4.91
CA GLU A 7 -15.36 8.76 6.16
C GLU A 7 -14.40 7.59 6.04
N LEU A 8 -14.43 6.90 4.90
CA LEU A 8 -13.52 5.79 4.59
C LEU A 8 -12.08 6.26 4.42
N GLU A 9 -11.87 7.39 3.74
CA GLU A 9 -10.55 8.01 3.60
C GLU A 9 -9.97 8.38 4.97
N LYS A 10 -10.80 8.94 5.88
CA LYS A 10 -10.37 9.26 7.24
C LYS A 10 -9.99 8.01 8.03
N LYS A 11 -10.77 6.92 7.94
CA LYS A 11 -10.44 5.63 8.55
C LYS A 11 -9.09 5.11 8.04
N ILE A 12 -8.89 5.08 6.72
CA ILE A 12 -7.64 4.61 6.10
C ILE A 12 -6.44 5.45 6.51
N ASN A 13 -6.55 6.78 6.51
CA ASN A 13 -5.43 7.64 6.90
C ASN A 13 -5.04 7.44 8.38
N LEU A 14 -6.01 7.23 9.28
CA LEU A 14 -5.73 6.93 10.68
C LEU A 14 -4.93 5.62 10.82
N GLU A 15 -5.31 4.58 10.08
CA GLU A 15 -4.59 3.30 10.13
C GLU A 15 -3.19 3.40 9.50
N ILE A 16 -3.04 4.16 8.41
CA ILE A 16 -1.73 4.37 7.76
C ILE A 16 -0.71 5.01 8.70
N GLU A 17 -1.13 5.90 9.58
CA GLU A 17 -0.23 6.53 10.58
C GLU A 17 0.39 5.51 11.54
N ASN A 18 -0.27 4.37 11.75
CA ASN A 18 0.20 3.32 12.66
C ASN A 18 1.12 2.30 11.98
N ILE A 19 1.08 2.20 10.66
CA ILE A 19 1.87 1.24 9.87
C ILE A 19 3.37 1.40 10.18
N LEU A 20 3.97 0.35 10.73
CA LEU A 20 5.42 0.23 10.98
C LEU A 20 5.99 1.41 11.79
N SER A 21 5.16 2.07 12.60
CA SER A 21 5.44 3.36 13.26
C SER A 21 6.69 3.34 14.16
N ASN A 22 7.09 2.17 14.69
CA ASN A 22 8.24 2.02 15.59
C ASN A 22 9.21 0.87 15.22
N ASP A 23 9.13 0.35 13.99
CA ASP A 23 9.96 -0.79 13.61
C ASP A 23 11.44 -0.40 13.35
N GLN A 24 12.30 -1.41 13.54
CA GLN A 24 13.75 -1.31 13.40
C GLN A 24 14.27 -2.31 12.37
N PRO A 25 15.27 -1.94 11.54
CA PRO A 25 16.10 -0.74 11.67
C PRO A 25 15.51 0.50 10.99
N ALA A 26 15.74 1.69 11.58
CA ALA A 26 15.17 2.95 11.09
C ALA A 26 15.46 3.25 9.60
N ASN A 27 16.65 2.89 9.11
CA ASN A 27 17.03 3.09 7.70
C ASN A 27 16.18 2.27 6.71
N LEU A 28 15.49 1.22 7.16
CA LEU A 28 14.56 0.43 6.36
C LEU A 28 13.12 0.99 6.43
N TYR A 29 12.69 1.44 7.60
CA TYR A 29 11.29 1.81 7.86
C TYR A 29 10.99 3.31 7.71
N ASP A 30 11.95 4.20 7.94
CA ASP A 30 11.77 5.64 7.74
C ASP A 30 11.43 6.02 6.29
N PRO A 31 12.01 5.38 5.25
CA PRO A 31 11.59 5.59 3.86
C PRO A 31 10.13 5.18 3.58
N ILE A 32 9.65 4.12 4.25
CA ILE A 32 8.27 3.64 4.12
C ILE A 32 7.31 4.65 4.74
N LYS A 33 7.60 5.11 5.96
CA LYS A 33 6.83 6.19 6.62
C LYS A 33 6.81 7.44 5.76
N TYR A 34 7.96 7.80 5.19
CA TYR A 34 8.09 8.96 4.32
C TYR A 34 7.19 8.86 3.10
N ILE A 35 7.25 7.77 2.31
CA ILE A 35 6.43 7.66 1.10
C ILE A 35 4.94 7.64 1.42
N LEU A 36 4.53 6.97 2.51
CA LEU A 36 3.14 6.94 2.97
C LEU A 36 2.65 8.32 3.41
N SER A 37 3.53 9.13 4.03
CA SER A 37 3.26 10.51 4.46
C SER A 37 3.10 11.51 3.31
N LEU A 38 3.55 11.16 2.09
CA LEU A 38 3.33 12.01 0.89
C LEU A 38 1.85 12.09 0.49
N GLY A 39 0.95 11.44 1.24
CA GLY A 39 -0.50 11.57 1.15
C GLY A 39 -1.06 10.82 -0.07
N GLY A 40 -1.94 11.49 -0.81
CA GLY A 40 -2.60 10.94 -1.99
C GLY A 40 -4.10 10.83 -1.81
N LYS A 41 -4.82 10.57 -2.90
CA LYS A 41 -6.29 10.51 -2.91
C LYS A 41 -6.87 9.22 -2.28
N ARG A 42 -6.00 8.29 -1.85
CA ARG A 42 -6.36 6.97 -1.27
C ARG A 42 -7.45 6.22 -2.06
N VAL A 43 -7.44 6.34 -3.39
CA VAL A 43 -8.51 5.81 -4.25
C VAL A 43 -8.66 4.30 -4.10
N ARG A 44 -7.55 3.55 -4.15
CA ARG A 44 -7.53 2.08 -4.12
C ARG A 44 -8.08 1.50 -2.79
N PRO A 45 -7.58 1.91 -1.61
CA PRO A 45 -8.13 1.42 -0.34
C PRO A 45 -9.59 1.85 -0.14
N VAL A 46 -9.96 3.10 -0.50
CA VAL A 46 -11.35 3.55 -0.40
C VAL A 46 -12.28 2.74 -1.30
N MET A 47 -11.87 2.43 -2.54
CA MET A 47 -12.64 1.57 -3.43
C MET A 47 -12.84 0.15 -2.87
N THR A 48 -11.82 -0.39 -2.18
CA THR A 48 -11.92 -1.70 -1.51
C THR A 48 -13.00 -1.68 -0.43
N LEU A 49 -12.98 -0.66 0.45
CA LEU A 49 -13.97 -0.51 1.51
C LEU A 49 -15.38 -0.21 0.96
N LEU A 50 -15.49 0.58 -0.10
CA LEU A 50 -16.77 0.81 -0.78
C LEU A 50 -17.33 -0.49 -1.37
N GLY A 51 -16.47 -1.33 -1.98
CA GLY A 51 -16.85 -2.64 -2.48
C GLY A 51 -17.47 -3.52 -1.38
N LYS A 52 -16.87 -3.55 -0.19
CA LYS A 52 -17.45 -4.22 0.99
C LYS A 52 -18.78 -3.58 1.41
N ASN A 53 -18.84 -2.25 1.47
CA ASN A 53 -20.02 -1.54 1.96
C ASN A 53 -21.26 -1.71 1.06
N LEU A 54 -21.09 -1.99 -0.23
CA LEU A 54 -22.21 -2.32 -1.12
C LEU A 54 -22.99 -3.56 -0.66
N PHE A 55 -22.34 -4.47 0.08
CA PHE A 55 -22.91 -5.75 0.51
C PHE A 55 -22.94 -5.92 2.04
N SER A 56 -22.48 -4.92 2.79
CA SER A 56 -22.33 -4.98 4.25
C SER A 56 -22.50 -3.62 4.90
N GLU A 57 -23.05 -3.60 6.12
CA GLU A 57 -23.18 -2.37 6.91
C GLU A 57 -21.87 -1.96 7.58
N THR A 58 -20.92 -2.89 7.72
CA THR A 58 -19.59 -2.66 8.27
C THR A 58 -18.52 -2.90 7.21
N VAL A 59 -17.36 -2.26 7.40
CA VAL A 59 -16.19 -2.39 6.52
C VAL A 59 -14.94 -2.82 7.28
N ASP A 60 -15.05 -3.06 8.58
CA ASP A 60 -13.90 -3.20 9.48
C ASP A 60 -13.09 -4.46 9.15
N ASP A 61 -13.73 -5.54 8.70
CA ASP A 61 -13.09 -6.78 8.23
C ASP A 61 -12.43 -6.65 6.84
N ALA A 62 -12.59 -5.52 6.16
CA ALA A 62 -11.95 -5.20 4.90
C ALA A 62 -10.84 -4.15 5.04
N ILE A 63 -10.61 -3.62 6.25
CA ILE A 63 -9.56 -2.62 6.50
C ILE A 63 -8.19 -3.21 6.18
N ASP A 64 -7.87 -4.41 6.64
CA ASP A 64 -6.56 -5.01 6.39
C ASP A 64 -6.33 -5.24 4.88
N ALA A 65 -7.36 -5.70 4.15
CA ALA A 65 -7.29 -5.82 2.70
C ALA A 65 -7.00 -4.47 2.01
N ALA A 66 -7.66 -3.40 2.48
CA ALA A 66 -7.47 -2.06 1.94
C ALA A 66 -6.05 -1.53 2.23
N LEU A 67 -5.51 -1.75 3.44
CA LEU A 67 -4.15 -1.38 3.80
C LEU A 67 -3.10 -2.15 3.00
N GLY A 68 -3.30 -3.46 2.82
CA GLY A 68 -2.44 -4.28 1.96
C GLY A 68 -2.38 -3.75 0.53
N ILE A 69 -3.51 -3.34 -0.04
CA ILE A 69 -3.58 -2.75 -1.38
C ILE A 69 -2.85 -1.39 -1.45
N GLU A 70 -3.00 -0.53 -0.44
CA GLU A 70 -2.31 0.77 -0.42
C GLU A 70 -0.79 0.61 -0.21
N LEU A 71 -0.36 -0.34 0.61
CA LEU A 71 1.04 -0.72 0.76
C LEU A 71 1.62 -1.24 -0.54
N PHE A 72 0.94 -2.16 -1.22
CA PHE A 72 1.33 -2.66 -2.53
C PHE A 72 1.45 -1.51 -3.55
N HIS A 73 0.48 -0.59 -3.57
CA HIS A 73 0.55 0.56 -4.46
C HIS A 73 1.78 1.43 -4.18
N ASN A 74 2.08 1.75 -2.93
CA ASN A 74 3.24 2.58 -2.60
C ASN A 74 4.57 1.83 -2.78
N PHE A 75 4.59 0.51 -2.60
CA PHE A 75 5.71 -0.36 -3.00
C PHE A 75 6.02 -0.15 -4.48
N SER A 76 5.01 -0.26 -5.36
CA SER A 76 5.21 -0.12 -6.80
C SER A 76 5.75 1.27 -7.14
N LEU A 77 5.17 2.34 -6.57
CA LEU A 77 5.64 3.71 -6.78
C LEU A 77 7.09 3.92 -6.34
N LEU A 78 7.50 3.29 -5.24
CA LEU A 78 8.84 3.42 -4.70
C LEU A 78 9.87 2.79 -5.65
N HIS A 79 9.58 1.59 -6.15
CA HIS A 79 10.41 0.91 -7.14
C HIS A 79 10.37 1.61 -8.50
N ASP A 80 9.19 2.05 -8.98
CA ASP A 80 9.05 2.82 -10.22
C ASP A 80 9.87 4.10 -10.19
N ASP A 81 9.82 4.85 -9.09
CA ASP A 81 10.63 6.07 -8.93
C ASP A 81 12.13 5.79 -9.12
N LEU A 82 12.62 4.64 -8.66
CA LEU A 82 14.01 4.21 -8.84
C LEU A 82 14.28 3.76 -10.28
N MET A 83 13.41 2.93 -10.86
CA MET A 83 13.55 2.42 -12.22
C MET A 83 13.57 3.56 -13.24
N ASP A 84 12.65 4.53 -13.10
CA ASP A 84 12.49 5.68 -13.99
C ASP A 84 13.47 6.82 -13.69
N ARG A 85 14.28 6.69 -12.63
CA ARG A 85 15.16 7.77 -12.12
C ARG A 85 14.43 9.08 -11.85
N SER A 86 13.18 8.97 -11.39
CA SER A 86 12.33 10.12 -11.05
C SER A 86 12.93 10.91 -9.88
N GLU A 87 13.15 12.22 -10.06
CA GLU A 87 13.73 13.04 -9.00
C GLU A 87 12.72 13.40 -7.91
N LYS A 88 11.44 13.56 -8.27
CA LYS A 88 10.38 14.06 -7.39
C LYS A 88 9.08 13.29 -7.53
N ARG A 89 8.39 13.13 -6.40
CA ARG A 89 7.01 12.65 -6.28
C ARG A 89 6.19 13.64 -5.47
N ARG A 90 5.09 14.14 -6.06
CA ARG A 90 4.21 15.16 -5.44
C ARG A 90 4.96 16.38 -4.90
N GLY A 91 5.96 16.83 -5.66
CA GLY A 91 6.80 17.98 -5.30
C GLY A 91 7.91 17.68 -4.28
N GLN A 92 7.98 16.47 -3.73
CA GLN A 92 8.99 16.05 -2.74
C GLN A 92 10.03 15.12 -3.38
N CYS A 93 11.25 15.02 -2.82
CA CYS A 93 12.27 14.10 -3.34
C CYS A 93 11.81 12.64 -3.28
N THR A 94 12.10 11.85 -4.30
CA THR A 94 11.86 10.39 -4.24
C THR A 94 12.80 9.71 -3.25
N VAL A 95 12.44 8.50 -2.81
CA VAL A 95 13.19 7.77 -1.77
C VAL A 95 14.64 7.54 -2.17
N HIS A 96 14.90 7.09 -3.39
CA HIS A 96 16.26 6.82 -3.86
C HIS A 96 17.12 8.09 -3.94
N ARG A 97 16.51 9.27 -4.18
CA ARG A 97 17.19 10.56 -4.16
C ARG A 97 17.44 11.09 -2.75
N LYS A 98 16.52 10.82 -1.82
CA LYS A 98 16.63 11.30 -0.43
C LYS A 98 17.54 10.42 0.43
N TRP A 99 17.59 9.11 0.15
CA TRP A 99 18.47 8.15 0.83
C TRP A 99 19.54 7.59 -0.10
N ASN A 100 19.18 6.58 -0.91
CA ASN A 100 20.01 5.97 -1.96
C ASN A 100 19.21 4.82 -2.62
N ASP A 101 19.73 4.29 -3.72
CA ASP A 101 19.13 3.19 -4.48
C ASP A 101 18.90 1.92 -3.64
N ASN A 102 19.88 1.50 -2.82
CA ASN A 102 19.76 0.27 -2.02
C ASN A 102 18.67 0.38 -0.95
N THR A 103 18.56 1.54 -0.31
CA THR A 103 17.48 1.83 0.63
C THR A 103 16.13 1.80 -0.08
N ALA A 104 16.02 2.34 -1.30
CA ALA A 104 14.79 2.26 -2.05
C ALA A 104 14.39 0.80 -2.37
N ILE A 105 15.33 -0.01 -2.86
CA ILE A 105 15.06 -1.43 -3.15
C ILE A 105 14.53 -2.15 -1.90
N LEU A 106 15.31 -2.12 -0.81
CA LEU A 106 14.98 -2.87 0.41
C LEU A 106 13.71 -2.37 1.10
N SER A 107 13.47 -1.07 1.15
CA SER A 107 12.23 -0.52 1.71
C SER A 107 11.02 -0.92 0.86
N GLY A 108 11.14 -0.94 -0.46
CA GLY A 108 10.08 -1.44 -1.33
C GLY A 108 9.80 -2.94 -1.11
N ASP A 109 10.84 -3.77 -0.98
CA ASP A 109 10.68 -5.20 -0.69
C ASP A 109 9.96 -5.42 0.65
N ALA A 110 10.34 -4.65 1.68
CA ALA A 110 9.68 -4.68 2.99
C ALA A 110 8.20 -4.25 2.91
N MET A 111 7.88 -3.24 2.09
CA MET A 111 6.47 -2.83 1.86
C MET A 111 5.66 -3.94 1.19
N LEU A 112 6.22 -4.66 0.23
CA LEU A 112 5.55 -5.78 -0.42
C LEU A 112 5.27 -6.91 0.59
N ILE A 113 6.26 -7.26 1.43
CA ILE A 113 6.08 -8.27 2.47
C ILE A 113 4.99 -7.84 3.46
N GLU A 114 5.00 -6.57 3.88
CA GLU A 114 3.97 -6.04 4.79
C GLU A 114 2.58 -6.05 4.13
N ALA A 115 2.48 -5.75 2.84
CA ALA A 115 1.22 -5.86 2.10
C ALA A 115 0.65 -7.28 2.18
N TYR A 116 1.48 -8.31 2.01
CA TYR A 116 1.05 -9.71 2.17
C TYR A 116 0.63 -10.05 3.60
N LYS A 117 1.28 -9.49 4.62
CA LYS A 117 0.87 -9.68 6.03
C LYS A 117 -0.54 -9.13 6.26
N TYR A 118 -0.82 -7.91 5.79
CA TYR A 118 -2.18 -7.35 5.86
C TYR A 118 -3.20 -8.17 5.08
N ILE A 119 -2.87 -8.65 3.88
CA ILE A 119 -3.75 -9.55 3.13
C ILE A 119 -4.00 -10.87 3.87
N ALA A 120 -3.06 -11.34 4.69
CA ALA A 120 -3.22 -12.56 5.48
C ALA A 120 -4.21 -12.43 6.66
N GLU A 121 -4.51 -11.20 7.10
CA GLU A 121 -5.43 -10.92 8.22
C GLU A 121 -6.92 -10.86 7.80
N VAL A 122 -7.22 -10.96 6.51
CA VAL A 122 -8.60 -11.05 6.02
C VAL A 122 -9.31 -12.31 6.57
N PRO A 123 -10.65 -12.37 6.59
CA PRO A 123 -11.38 -13.54 7.10
C PRO A 123 -10.86 -14.85 6.50
N ALA A 124 -10.61 -15.83 7.39
CA ALA A 124 -9.89 -17.06 7.04
C ALA A 124 -10.55 -17.89 5.93
N ASP A 125 -11.88 -17.82 5.83
CA ASP A 125 -12.68 -18.48 4.78
C ASP A 125 -12.52 -17.80 3.40
N LEU A 126 -12.16 -16.52 3.37
CA LEU A 126 -11.92 -15.74 2.15
C LEU A 126 -10.45 -15.68 1.75
N LEU A 127 -9.53 -15.91 2.70
CA LEU A 127 -8.09 -15.76 2.51
C LEU A 127 -7.55 -16.47 1.27
N PRO A 128 -7.85 -17.76 0.98
CA PRO A 128 -7.32 -18.42 -0.20
C PRO A 128 -7.68 -17.72 -1.51
N GLN A 129 -8.91 -17.21 -1.61
CA GLN A 129 -9.39 -16.52 -2.81
C GLN A 129 -8.78 -15.12 -2.94
N ILE A 130 -8.73 -14.36 -1.84
CA ILE A 130 -8.17 -13.00 -1.82
C ILE A 130 -6.67 -13.05 -2.10
N LEU A 131 -5.93 -13.94 -1.43
CA LEU A 131 -4.50 -14.08 -1.62
C LEU A 131 -4.16 -14.49 -3.07
N HIS A 132 -4.92 -15.43 -3.65
CA HIS A 132 -4.72 -15.83 -5.03
C HIS A 132 -4.96 -14.67 -6.01
N LEU A 133 -6.05 -13.91 -5.83
CA LEU A 133 -6.36 -12.75 -6.66
C LEU A 133 -5.29 -11.65 -6.51
N PHE A 134 -4.94 -11.30 -5.28
CA PHE A 134 -3.91 -10.29 -4.99
C PHE A 134 -2.57 -10.66 -5.62
N SER A 135 -2.13 -11.92 -5.46
CA SER A 135 -0.87 -12.41 -6.03
C SER A 135 -0.91 -12.42 -7.57
N THR A 136 -2.05 -12.76 -8.17
CA THR A 136 -2.24 -12.74 -9.62
C THR A 136 -2.10 -11.32 -10.16
N VAL A 137 -2.82 -10.37 -9.57
CA VAL A 137 -2.76 -8.95 -9.96
C VAL A 137 -1.36 -8.38 -9.74
N ALA A 138 -0.69 -8.73 -8.63
CA ALA A 138 0.69 -8.32 -8.39
C ALA A 138 1.63 -8.79 -9.51
N GLY A 139 1.49 -10.05 -9.95
CA GLY A 139 2.24 -10.58 -11.08
C GLY A 139 1.90 -9.91 -12.41
N GLU A 140 0.65 -9.52 -12.64
CA GLU A 140 0.23 -8.76 -13.83
C GLU A 140 0.81 -7.35 -13.86
N VAL A 141 0.89 -6.67 -12.71
CA VAL A 141 1.56 -5.36 -12.61
C VAL A 141 3.03 -5.48 -13.00
N CYS A 142 3.75 -6.49 -12.50
CA CYS A 142 5.15 -6.74 -12.90
C CYS A 142 5.29 -7.01 -14.40
N LYS A 143 4.37 -7.79 -15.00
CA LYS A 143 4.36 -8.02 -16.46
C LYS A 143 4.13 -6.72 -17.22
N GLY A 144 3.19 -5.90 -16.77
CA GLY A 144 2.91 -4.59 -17.35
C GLY A 144 4.15 -3.70 -17.35
N GLN A 145 4.85 -3.61 -16.21
CA GLN A 145 6.07 -2.82 -16.10
C GLN A 145 7.20 -3.31 -17.02
N GLN A 146 7.31 -4.61 -17.27
CA GLN A 146 8.32 -5.15 -18.20
C GLN A 146 8.02 -4.85 -19.68
N TYR A 147 6.76 -4.56 -20.02
CA TYR A 147 6.36 -4.23 -21.39
C TYR A 147 6.47 -2.75 -21.74
N ASP A 148 6.53 -1.87 -20.74
CA ASP A 148 6.78 -0.43 -20.89
C ASP A 148 8.26 -0.15 -21.26
#